data_AF-A0A523RK89-F1
#
_entry.id   AF-A0A523RK89-F1
#
_cell.length_a   1.000
_cell.length_b   1.000
_cell.length_c   1.000
_cell.angle_alpha   90.00
_cell.angle_beta   90.00
_cell.angle_gamma   90.00
#
_symmetry.space_group_name_H-M   'P 1'
#
loop_
_entity.id
_entity.type
_entity.pdbx_description
1 polymer ?
#
loop_
_entity_poly.entity_id
_entity_poly.type
_entity_poly.pdbx_seq_one_letter_code
_entity_poly.pdbx_strand_id
1 'polypeptide(L)'
;MSTKNLKSTIKKTRRPTVVADIYHHMYTGKQMPISDAFFERLAIDLTNWAKNDKQAINLHQFTLKMGIPWNSFCRWSQTKEPLKRVYDDVKLMLATRREVGMLYGKMKERPIMYTMHRYDPDWDEADKRWSDLKKKEREEEQSKVVNVYIPDLTVEEKPFDPNDYKLSHGYQVKK
;
A
#
# COMPACT_ATOMS: atom_id res chain seq x y z
N MET A 1 54.83 42.44 -1.12
CA MET A 1 54.01 42.12 -2.32
C MET A 1 52.55 41.94 -1.87
N SER A 2 51.65 42.84 -2.29
CA SER A 2 50.27 42.95 -1.79
C SER A 2 49.28 42.42 -2.84
N THR A 3 48.64 41.28 -2.60
CA THR A 3 47.61 40.72 -3.49
C THR A 3 46.26 41.39 -3.21
N LYS A 4 45.82 42.24 -4.14
CA LYS A 4 44.50 42.88 -4.10
C LYS A 4 43.42 41.86 -4.46
N ASN A 5 42.56 41.53 -3.49
CA ASN A 5 41.36 40.71 -3.68
C ASN A 5 40.30 41.46 -4.51
N LEU A 6 40.11 41.07 -5.77
CA LEU A 6 38.95 41.48 -6.58
C LEU A 6 37.71 40.70 -6.15
N LYS A 7 36.84 41.32 -5.34
CA LYS A 7 35.48 40.83 -5.09
C LYS A 7 34.63 41.14 -6.33
N SER A 8 34.45 40.17 -7.22
CA SER A 8 33.53 40.31 -8.35
C SER A 8 32.07 40.14 -7.88
N THR A 9 31.31 41.22 -7.93
CA THR A 9 29.88 41.25 -7.62
C THR A 9 29.10 40.70 -8.81
N ILE A 10 28.98 39.37 -8.90
CA ILE A 10 28.13 38.71 -9.90
C ILE A 10 26.66 38.99 -9.52
N LYS A 11 26.03 39.94 -10.21
CA LYS A 11 24.58 40.16 -10.14
C LYS A 11 23.89 38.93 -10.74
N LYS A 12 23.38 38.03 -9.88
CA LYS A 12 22.62 36.84 -10.30
C LYS A 12 21.32 37.28 -10.98
N THR A 13 21.30 37.27 -12.32
CA THR A 13 20.08 37.43 -13.11
C THR A 13 19.17 36.23 -12.82
N ARG A 14 18.08 36.45 -12.08
CA ARG A 14 17.10 35.40 -11.77
C ARG A 14 16.35 35.04 -13.04
N ARG A 15 16.57 33.84 -13.58
CA ARG A 15 15.74 33.31 -14.66
C ARG A 15 14.30 33.09 -14.15
N PRO A 16 13.27 33.33 -14.97
CA PRO A 16 11.90 33.00 -14.58
C PRO A 16 11.82 31.51 -14.25
N THR A 17 11.28 31.19 -13.07
CA THR A 17 11.11 29.80 -12.63
C THR A 17 9.91 29.23 -13.37
N VAL A 18 10.14 28.30 -14.28
CA VAL A 18 9.06 27.55 -14.92
C VAL A 18 8.39 26.68 -13.86
N VAL A 19 7.12 26.95 -13.59
CA VAL A 19 6.30 26.17 -12.66
C VAL A 19 5.75 24.98 -13.42
N ALA A 20 6.15 23.77 -13.00
CA ALA A 20 5.72 22.52 -13.60
C ALA A 20 4.39 22.02 -13.03
N ASP A 21 4.14 22.24 -11.74
CA ASP A 21 2.89 21.87 -11.05
C ASP A 21 2.75 22.67 -9.74
N ILE A 22 1.63 22.52 -9.04
CA ILE A 22 1.37 23.11 -7.71
C ILE A 22 0.76 22.02 -6.83
N TYR A 23 1.18 21.95 -5.56
CA TYR A 23 0.56 21.06 -4.59
C TYR A 23 0.19 21.76 -3.30
N HIS A 24 -0.77 21.18 -2.58
CA HIS A 24 -1.19 21.65 -1.27
C HIS A 24 -0.41 20.90 -0.18
N HIS A 25 0.45 21.60 0.55
CA HIS A 25 1.28 20.99 1.57
C HIS A 25 0.47 20.68 2.83
N MET A 26 0.42 19.40 3.22
CA MET A 26 -0.51 18.88 4.24
C MET A 26 -0.41 19.59 5.58
N TYR A 27 0.80 19.92 6.04
CA TYR A 27 1.00 20.52 7.37
C TYR A 27 0.85 22.04 7.41
N THR A 28 1.10 22.73 6.30
CA THR A 28 1.11 24.20 6.28
C THR A 28 -0.17 24.77 5.69
N GLY A 29 -0.96 23.95 4.98
CA GLY A 29 -2.14 24.40 4.25
C GLY A 29 -1.82 25.35 3.09
N LYS A 30 -0.55 25.44 2.67
CA LYS A 30 -0.11 26.36 1.62
C LYS A 30 0.03 25.64 0.29
N GLN A 31 -0.29 26.35 -0.78
CA GLN A 31 0.05 25.92 -2.13
C GLN A 31 1.54 26.17 -2.37
N MET A 32 2.25 25.13 -2.80
CA MET A 32 3.67 25.18 -3.10
C MET A 32 3.90 24.95 -4.59
N PRO A 33 4.54 25.90 -5.30
CA PRO A 33 4.89 25.71 -6.69
C PRO A 33 6.03 24.70 -6.81
N ILE A 34 5.92 23.83 -7.81
CA ILE A 34 6.87 22.76 -8.11
C ILE A 34 7.61 23.13 -9.40
N SER A 35 8.93 22.99 -9.37
CA SER A 35 9.80 23.07 -10.56
C SER A 35 10.23 21.66 -10.95
N ASP A 36 10.73 21.43 -12.16
CA ASP A 36 11.22 20.09 -12.53
C ASP A 36 12.39 19.64 -11.63
N ALA A 37 13.25 20.57 -11.20
CA ALA A 37 14.31 20.33 -10.23
C ALA A 37 13.81 19.89 -8.84
N PHE A 38 12.52 20.08 -8.52
CA PHE A 38 11.93 19.50 -7.31
C PHE A 38 11.74 17.98 -7.46
N PHE A 39 11.32 17.48 -8.64
CA PHE A 39 11.13 16.04 -8.84
C PHE A 39 12.45 15.27 -8.77
N GLU A 40 13.53 15.83 -9.30
CA GLU A 40 14.88 15.25 -9.17
C GLU A 40 15.31 15.16 -7.70
N ARG A 41 15.13 16.25 -6.94
CA ARG A 41 15.42 16.25 -5.50
C ARG A 41 14.55 15.27 -4.74
N LEU A 42 13.25 15.23 -5.05
CA LEU A 42 12.31 14.31 -4.43
C LEU A 42 12.71 12.84 -4.69
N ALA A 43 13.20 12.53 -5.90
CA ALA A 43 13.69 11.19 -6.22
C ALA A 43 14.96 10.83 -5.42
N ILE A 44 15.90 11.77 -5.28
CA ILE A 44 17.09 11.59 -4.44
C ILE A 44 16.69 11.37 -2.97
N ASP A 45 15.79 12.21 -2.44
CA ASP A 45 15.30 12.12 -1.07
C ASP A 45 14.56 10.82 -0.80
N LEU A 46 13.73 10.37 -1.75
CA LEU A 46 13.00 9.11 -1.66
C LEU A 46 13.96 7.91 -1.59
N THR A 47 14.99 7.90 -2.45
CA THR A 47 16.03 6.87 -2.46
C THR A 47 16.80 6.86 -1.14
N ASN A 48 17.25 8.03 -0.70
CA ASN A 48 18.01 8.19 0.54
C ASN A 48 17.19 7.77 1.76
N TRP A 49 15.90 8.12 1.79
CA TRP A 49 14.99 7.68 2.84
C TRP A 49 14.86 6.16 2.86
N ALA A 50 14.58 5.52 1.71
CA ALA A 50 14.40 4.08 1.63
C ALA A 50 15.64 3.29 2.06
N LYS A 51 16.85 3.79 1.71
CA LYS A 51 18.14 3.19 2.10
C LYS A 51 18.43 3.32 3.59
N ASN A 52 18.29 4.53 4.13
CA ASN A 52 18.80 4.84 5.47
C ASN A 52 17.79 4.57 6.59
N ASP A 53 16.50 4.64 6.30
CA ASP A 53 15.45 4.45 7.30
C ASP A 53 15.14 2.96 7.48
N LYS A 54 15.51 2.40 8.64
CA LYS A 54 15.27 1.00 9.00
C LYS A 54 13.77 0.69 9.20
N GLN A 55 12.96 1.71 9.50
CA GLN A 55 11.52 1.58 9.73
C GLN A 55 10.70 1.92 8.49
N ALA A 56 11.34 2.20 7.35
CA ALA A 56 10.65 2.41 6.09
C ALA A 56 10.00 1.10 5.64
N ILE A 57 8.69 1.02 5.80
CA ILE A 57 7.85 -0.13 5.41
C ILE A 57 6.90 0.28 4.30
N ASN A 58 6.39 1.52 4.29
CA ASN A 58 5.38 1.99 3.35
C ASN A 58 5.74 3.38 2.81
N LEU A 59 5.63 3.57 1.49
CA LEU A 59 5.80 4.86 0.81
C LEU A 59 4.94 5.98 1.39
N HIS A 60 3.77 5.65 1.94
CA HIS A 60 2.92 6.65 2.59
C HIS A 60 3.62 7.32 3.80
N GLN A 61 4.52 6.62 4.49
CA GLN A 61 5.32 7.20 5.58
C GLN A 61 6.23 8.33 5.06
N PHE A 62 6.80 8.15 3.88
CA PHE A 62 7.62 9.17 3.22
C PHE A 62 6.78 10.39 2.83
N THR A 63 5.62 10.19 2.20
CA THR A 63 4.78 11.30 1.76
C THR A 63 4.24 12.11 2.94
N LEU A 64 3.87 11.43 4.04
CA LEU A 64 3.57 12.10 5.30
C LEU A 64 4.76 12.91 5.79
N LYS A 65 5.95 12.30 5.91
CA LYS A 65 7.16 13.01 6.36
C LYS A 65 7.47 14.27 5.55
N MET A 66 7.22 14.25 4.24
CA MET A 66 7.44 15.38 3.33
C MET A 66 6.25 16.36 3.25
N GLY A 67 5.13 16.08 3.91
CA GLY A 67 3.91 16.88 3.84
C GLY A 67 3.25 16.88 2.45
N ILE A 68 3.46 15.83 1.66
CA ILE A 68 2.94 15.70 0.30
C ILE A 68 1.68 14.83 0.34
N PRO A 69 0.54 15.29 -0.23
CA PRO A 69 -0.65 14.45 -0.36
C PRO A 69 -0.37 13.20 -1.20
N TRP A 70 -0.85 12.05 -0.73
CA TRP A 70 -0.65 10.76 -1.38
C TRP A 70 -1.08 10.77 -2.86
N ASN A 71 -2.25 11.34 -3.16
CA ASN A 71 -2.78 11.41 -4.52
C ASN A 71 -1.87 12.22 -5.46
N SER A 72 -1.29 13.32 -4.97
CA SER A 72 -0.34 14.13 -5.73
C SER A 72 0.92 13.33 -6.03
N PHE A 73 1.46 12.63 -5.03
CA PHE A 73 2.64 11.79 -5.20
C PHE A 73 2.43 10.66 -6.22
N CYS A 74 1.31 9.93 -6.13
CA CYS A 74 0.95 8.88 -7.09
C CYS A 74 0.82 9.41 -8.52
N ARG A 75 0.21 10.60 -8.70
CA ARG A 75 0.12 11.23 -10.02
C ARG A 75 1.51 11.55 -10.58
N TRP A 76 2.40 12.09 -9.75
CA TRP A 76 3.74 12.44 -10.18
C TRP A 76 4.60 11.23 -10.49
N SER A 77 4.50 10.16 -9.70
CA SER A 77 5.26 8.94 -9.96
C SER A 77 4.86 8.27 -11.28
N GLN A 78 3.66 8.52 -11.79
CA GLN A 78 3.21 8.01 -13.10
C GLN A 78 3.60 8.92 -14.27
N THR A 79 3.66 10.24 -14.04
CA THR A 79 3.81 11.25 -15.10
C THR A 79 5.22 11.79 -15.27
N LYS A 80 6.05 11.76 -14.21
CA LYS A 80 7.40 12.33 -14.21
C LYS A 80 8.46 11.22 -14.22
N GLU A 81 9.13 11.10 -15.36
CA GLU A 81 10.08 10.00 -15.65
C GLU A 81 11.20 9.81 -14.59
N PRO A 82 11.87 10.87 -14.06
CA PRO A 82 12.90 10.69 -13.03
C PRO A 82 12.34 10.10 -11.73
N LEU A 83 11.11 10.48 -11.38
CA LEU A 83 10.46 9.99 -10.17
C LEU A 83 9.90 8.58 -10.35
N LYS A 84 9.41 8.25 -11.55
CA LYS A 84 8.84 6.93 -11.88
C LYS A 84 9.85 5.80 -11.66
N ARG A 85 11.05 5.93 -12.22
CA ARG A 85 12.11 4.91 -12.10
C ARG A 85 12.48 4.65 -10.65
N VAL A 86 12.73 5.73 -9.91
CA VAL A 86 13.08 5.64 -8.49
C VAL A 86 11.92 5.11 -7.65
N TYR A 87 10.68 5.45 -7.99
CA TYR A 87 9.50 4.94 -7.32
C TYR A 87 9.41 3.42 -7.43
N ASP A 88 9.66 2.86 -8.62
CA ASP A 88 9.65 1.40 -8.84
C ASP A 88 10.80 0.71 -8.08
N ASP A 89 12.00 1.28 -8.11
CA ASP A 89 13.15 0.76 -7.35
C ASP A 89 12.89 0.75 -5.84
N VAL A 90 12.37 1.86 -5.30
CA VAL A 90 12.07 1.99 -3.87
C VAL A 90 10.92 1.07 -3.48
N LYS A 91 9.93 0.90 -4.36
CA LYS A 91 8.84 -0.06 -4.16
C LYS A 91 9.38 -1.48 -4.00
N LEU A 92 10.34 -1.89 -4.83
CA LEU A 92 11.03 -3.18 -4.69
C LEU A 92 11.84 -3.26 -3.39
N MET A 93 12.63 -2.24 -3.05
CA MET A 93 13.40 -2.21 -1.80
C MET A 93 12.53 -2.40 -0.55
N LEU A 94 11.36 -1.75 -0.50
CA LEU A 94 10.42 -1.88 0.60
C LEU A 94 9.79 -3.28 0.64
N ALA A 95 9.52 -3.89 -0.52
CA ALA A 95 9.02 -5.27 -0.59
C ALA A 95 10.06 -6.24 -0.02
N THR A 96 11.31 -6.19 -0.47
CA THR A 96 12.41 -7.01 0.06
C THR A 96 12.60 -6.82 1.56
N ARG A 97 12.48 -5.59 2.08
CA ARG A 97 12.58 -5.34 3.53
C ARG A 97 11.45 -6.02 4.31
N ARG A 98 10.23 -6.05 3.77
CA ARG A 98 9.09 -6.76 4.39
C ARG A 98 9.35 -8.27 4.39
N GLU A 99 9.85 -8.83 3.29
CA GLU A 99 10.24 -10.24 3.19
C GLU A 99 11.28 -10.63 4.23
N VAL A 100 12.37 -9.86 4.31
CA VAL A 100 13.40 -10.06 5.33
C VAL A 100 12.80 -9.95 6.74
N GLY A 101 11.92 -8.97 6.98
CA GLY A 101 11.21 -8.82 8.24
C GLY A 101 10.36 -10.05 8.61
N MET A 102 9.77 -10.73 7.64
CA MET A 102 9.03 -11.98 7.86
C MET A 102 9.94 -13.16 8.16
N LEU A 103 11.02 -13.33 7.39
CA LEU A 103 11.96 -14.45 7.58
C LEU A 103 12.53 -14.46 9.00
N TYR A 104 12.68 -13.28 9.61
CA TYR A 104 13.14 -13.13 10.99
C TYR A 104 12.01 -13.06 12.04
N GLY A 105 10.75 -13.35 11.67
CA GLY A 105 9.60 -13.35 12.59
C GLY A 105 9.22 -11.99 13.16
N LYS A 106 9.71 -10.88 12.57
CA LYS A 106 9.44 -9.52 13.04
C LYS A 106 8.11 -8.95 12.51
N MET A 107 7.51 -9.62 11.53
CA MET A 107 6.22 -9.26 10.93
C MET A 107 5.28 -10.47 10.93
N LYS A 108 3.97 -10.24 11.07
CA LYS A 108 2.96 -11.29 10.93
C LYS A 108 2.88 -11.75 9.47
N GLU A 109 2.84 -13.05 9.23
CA GLU A 109 2.88 -13.66 7.89
C GLU A 109 1.63 -13.37 7.04
N ARG A 110 0.45 -13.33 7.68
CA ARG A 110 -0.85 -13.30 6.99
C ARG A 110 -1.07 -12.13 6.02
N PRO A 111 -0.81 -10.86 6.40
CA PRO A 111 -1.06 -9.73 5.51
C PRO A 111 -0.21 -9.72 4.23
N ILE A 112 0.89 -10.49 4.20
CA ILE A 112 1.92 -10.35 3.16
C ILE A 112 1.63 -11.23 1.96
N MET A 113 1.10 -12.45 2.15
CA MET A 113 0.54 -13.28 1.07
C MET A 113 -0.41 -12.49 0.15
N TYR A 114 -1.19 -11.56 0.72
CA TYR A 114 -2.13 -10.73 -0.04
C TYR A 114 -1.51 -9.53 -0.76
N THR A 115 -0.23 -9.22 -0.53
CA THR A 115 0.40 -8.01 -1.07
C THR A 115 1.62 -8.29 -1.93
N MET A 116 2.28 -9.45 -1.82
CA MET A 116 3.52 -9.78 -2.56
C MET A 116 3.36 -9.76 -4.09
N HIS A 117 2.25 -10.29 -4.61
CA HIS A 117 1.96 -10.29 -6.06
C HIS A 117 1.94 -8.88 -6.68
N ARG A 118 1.78 -7.82 -5.87
CA ARG A 118 1.75 -6.43 -6.37
C ARG A 118 3.13 -5.85 -6.65
N TYR A 119 4.18 -6.52 -6.18
CA TYR A 119 5.54 -6.00 -6.16
C TYR A 119 6.50 -6.85 -6.99
N ASP A 120 6.26 -8.16 -7.08
CA ASP A 120 7.13 -9.12 -7.77
C ASP A 120 6.30 -9.92 -8.80
N PRO A 121 6.68 -9.88 -10.10
CA PRO A 121 5.98 -10.62 -11.14
C PRO A 121 5.99 -12.14 -10.91
N ASP A 122 7.05 -12.70 -10.33
CA ASP A 122 7.14 -14.14 -10.07
C ASP A 122 6.10 -14.58 -9.04
N TRP A 123 5.80 -13.70 -8.07
CA TRP A 123 4.74 -13.92 -7.09
C TRP A 123 3.34 -13.73 -7.66
N ASP A 124 3.15 -12.83 -8.64
CA ASP A 124 1.88 -12.69 -9.35
C ASP A 124 1.57 -13.93 -10.18
N GLU A 125 2.58 -14.48 -10.87
CA GLU A 125 2.45 -15.74 -11.59
C GLU A 125 2.14 -16.92 -10.66
N ALA A 126 2.82 -16.98 -9.51
CA ALA A 126 2.49 -17.94 -8.47
C ALA A 126 1.05 -17.75 -7.98
N ASP A 127 0.65 -16.56 -7.54
CA ASP A 127 -0.71 -16.33 -7.02
C ASP A 127 -1.80 -16.69 -8.04
N LYS A 128 -1.61 -16.32 -9.31
CA LYS A 128 -2.48 -16.75 -10.42
C LYS A 128 -2.55 -18.26 -10.54
N ARG A 129 -1.41 -18.95 -10.55
CA ARG A 129 -1.35 -20.41 -10.61
C ARG A 129 -2.10 -21.07 -9.44
N TRP A 130 -1.97 -20.54 -8.22
CA TRP A 130 -2.67 -21.05 -7.04
C TRP A 130 -4.17 -20.75 -7.08
N SER A 131 -4.56 -19.57 -7.55
CA SER A 131 -5.97 -19.21 -7.78
C SER A 131 -6.61 -20.14 -8.81
N ASP A 132 -5.92 -20.44 -9.90
CA ASP A 132 -6.38 -21.36 -10.94
C ASP A 132 -6.53 -22.79 -10.43
N LEU A 133 -5.61 -23.27 -9.58
CA LEU A 133 -5.71 -24.59 -8.94
C LEU A 133 -6.94 -24.66 -8.02
N LYS A 134 -7.16 -23.66 -7.16
CA LYS A 134 -8.34 -23.60 -6.27
C LYS A 134 -9.65 -23.53 -7.04
N LYS A 135 -9.64 -22.86 -8.20
CA LYS A 135 -10.82 -22.80 -9.06
C LYS A 135 -11.16 -24.19 -9.61
N LYS A 136 -10.16 -24.94 -10.08
CA LYS A 136 -10.33 -26.33 -10.55
C LYS A 136 -10.84 -27.25 -9.44
N GLU A 137 -10.26 -27.18 -8.24
CA GLU A 137 -10.71 -27.97 -7.08
C GLU A 137 -12.20 -27.71 -6.77
N ARG A 138 -12.62 -26.44 -6.80
CA ARG A 138 -14.02 -26.08 -6.55
C ARG A 138 -14.97 -26.59 -7.65
N GLU A 139 -14.54 -26.56 -8.90
CA GLU A 139 -15.31 -27.12 -10.03
C GLU A 139 -15.45 -28.66 -9.91
N GLU A 140 -14.39 -29.34 -9.46
CA GLU A 140 -14.42 -30.79 -9.16
C GLU A 140 -15.32 -31.14 -7.97
N GLU A 141 -15.31 -30.34 -6.90
CA GLU A 141 -16.23 -30.50 -5.76
C GLU A 141 -17.69 -30.26 -6.14
N GLN A 142 -17.97 -29.26 -6.98
CA GLN A 142 -19.34 -28.97 -7.44
C GLN A 142 -19.89 -30.02 -8.40
N SER A 143 -19.02 -30.65 -9.20
CA SER A 143 -19.41 -31.73 -10.11
C SER A 143 -19.61 -33.08 -9.40
N LYS A 144 -19.09 -33.25 -8.18
CA LYS A 144 -19.52 -34.32 -7.28
C LYS A 144 -20.91 -34.01 -6.75
N VAL A 145 -21.93 -34.36 -7.55
CA VAL A 145 -23.32 -34.43 -7.10
C VAL A 145 -23.38 -35.49 -5.99
N VAL A 146 -23.34 -35.05 -4.74
CA VAL A 146 -23.66 -35.91 -3.60
C VAL A 146 -25.17 -36.11 -3.67
N ASN A 147 -25.60 -37.26 -4.19
CA ASN A 147 -26.98 -37.72 -4.02
C ASN A 147 -27.22 -37.96 -2.53
N VAL A 148 -27.61 -36.91 -1.81
CA VAL A 148 -28.09 -37.02 -0.43
C VAL A 148 -29.47 -37.67 -0.52
N TYR A 149 -29.52 -38.98 -0.31
CA TYR A 149 -30.77 -39.68 -0.10
C TYR A 149 -31.32 -39.18 1.24
N ILE A 150 -32.33 -38.32 1.20
CA ILE A 150 -33.10 -37.96 2.38
C ILE A 150 -34.15 -39.06 2.51
N PRO A 151 -34.00 -40.03 3.44
CA PRO A 151 -35.09 -40.96 3.71
C PRO A 151 -36.29 -40.14 4.16
N ASP A 152 -37.47 -40.47 3.63
CA ASP A 152 -38.74 -39.80 3.94
C ASP A 152 -38.88 -39.65 5.46
N LEU A 153 -38.56 -38.45 5.95
CA LEU A 153 -38.92 -38.02 7.27
C LEU A 153 -40.41 -37.75 7.19
N THR A 154 -41.21 -38.74 7.57
CA THR A 154 -42.59 -38.52 8.01
C THR A 154 -42.52 -37.53 9.17
N VAL A 155 -42.63 -36.25 8.85
CA VAL A 155 -42.71 -35.19 9.85
C VAL A 155 -44.06 -35.38 10.51
N GLU A 156 -44.06 -35.99 11.69
CA GLU A 156 -45.19 -35.86 12.61
C GLU A 156 -45.29 -34.37 12.93
N GLU A 157 -46.27 -33.69 12.32
CA GLU A 157 -46.60 -32.31 12.63
C GLU A 157 -47.04 -32.25 14.10
N LYS A 158 -46.11 -32.00 15.00
CA LYS A 158 -46.46 -31.59 16.35
C LYS A 158 -47.16 -30.23 16.23
N PRO A 159 -48.38 -30.08 16.76
CA PRO A 159 -49.04 -28.79 16.77
C PRO A 159 -48.16 -27.78 17.50
N PHE A 160 -48.03 -26.60 16.91
CA PHE A 160 -47.29 -25.48 17.47
C PHE A 160 -47.83 -25.15 18.87
N ASP A 161 -47.04 -25.37 19.93
CA ASP A 161 -47.35 -24.90 21.28
C ASP A 161 -46.80 -23.47 21.47
N PRO A 162 -47.67 -22.45 21.64
CA PRO A 162 -47.25 -21.08 21.87
C PRO A 162 -46.39 -20.88 23.13
N ASN A 163 -46.36 -21.86 24.06
CA ASN A 163 -45.59 -21.77 25.30
C ASN A 163 -44.11 -22.14 25.16
N ASP A 164 -43.68 -22.73 24.03
CA ASP A 164 -42.28 -23.09 23.78
C ASP A 164 -41.39 -21.85 23.50
N TYR A 165 -41.98 -20.67 23.36
CA TYR A 165 -41.28 -19.40 23.13
C TYR A 165 -40.74 -18.70 24.38
N LYS A 166 -40.56 -19.41 25.51
CA LYS A 166 -39.88 -18.81 26.68
C LYS A 166 -38.39 -18.62 26.40
N LEU A 167 -38.10 -17.50 25.73
CA LEU A 167 -36.81 -16.87 25.49
C LEU A 167 -35.97 -16.86 26.77
N SER A 168 -34.95 -17.70 26.79
CA SER A 168 -33.85 -17.70 27.76
C SER A 168 -32.88 -16.52 27.55
N HIS A 169 -33.39 -15.32 27.26
CA HIS A 169 -32.57 -14.11 27.15
C HIS A 169 -32.42 -13.43 28.52
N GLY A 170 -31.76 -14.14 29.43
CA GLY A 170 -31.27 -13.56 30.69
C GLY A 170 -30.02 -12.72 30.43
N TYR A 171 -30.17 -11.46 30.03
CA TYR A 171 -29.09 -10.49 30.12
C TYR A 171 -28.93 -10.05 31.58
N GLN A 172 -27.95 -10.65 32.27
CA GLN A 172 -27.51 -10.14 33.57
C GLN A 172 -26.61 -8.91 33.34
N VAL A 173 -27.14 -7.73 33.64
CA VAL A 173 -26.35 -6.51 33.75
C VAL A 173 -25.69 -6.50 35.13
N LYS A 174 -24.38 -6.71 35.19
CA LYS A 174 -23.59 -6.51 36.42
C LYS A 174 -23.48 -5.00 36.68
N LYS A 175 -23.87 -4.60 37.90
CA LYS A 175 -23.58 -3.28 38.48
C LYS A 175 -22.14 -3.20 38.97
#